data_AF-A0A4Q7CJ81-F1
#
_entry.id   AF-A0A4Q7CJ81-F1
#
_cell.length_a   1.000
_cell.length_b   1.000
_cell.length_c   1.000
_cell.angle_alpha   90.00
_cell.angle_beta   90.00
_cell.angle_gamma   90.00
#
_symmetry.space_group_name_H-M   'P 1'
#
loop_
_entity.id
_entity.type
_entity.pdbx_description
1 polymer ?
#
loop_
_entity_poly.entity_id
_entity_poly.type
_entity_poly.pdbx_seq_one_letter_code
_entity_poly.pdbx_strand_id
1 'polypeptide(L)'
;PYQRDALVRRGVIAETFETACTWDGFDTLHAAVTDAARTAIWKVCGTGVVTCRFTHVYPDGPAPYYGIYAGGRWGSLDAQWDEIKAAVSEAISASGGTSTH
;
A
#
# COMPACT_ATOMS: atom_id res chain seq x y z
N PRO A 1 7.29 -1.63 -14.30
CA PRO A 1 6.67 -2.81 -14.95
C PRO A 1 7.60 -4.02 -15.04
N TYR A 2 8.71 -3.94 -15.79
CA TYR A 2 9.59 -5.11 -16.02
C TYR A 2 10.26 -5.67 -14.75
N GLN A 3 10.61 -4.83 -13.79
CA GLN A 3 11.18 -5.26 -12.50
C GLN A 3 10.16 -5.98 -11.62
N ARG A 4 8.87 -5.64 -11.73
CA ARG A 4 7.79 -6.30 -10.98
C ARG A 4 7.63 -7.76 -11.43
N ASP A 5 7.61 -8.01 -12.73
CA ASP A 5 7.49 -9.39 -13.27
C ASP A 5 8.67 -10.27 -12.83
N ALA A 6 9.88 -9.70 -12.78
CA ALA A 6 11.06 -10.41 -12.31
C ALA A 6 10.99 -10.76 -10.81
N LEU A 7 10.38 -9.88 -10.00
CA LEU A 7 10.17 -10.08 -8.56
C LEU A 7 9.05 -11.08 -8.27
N VAL A 8 7.92 -11.00 -8.99
CA VAL A 8 6.81 -11.95 -8.87
C VAL A 8 7.27 -13.37 -9.20
N ARG A 9 8.10 -13.55 -10.24
CA ARG A 9 8.72 -14.86 -10.56
C ARG A 9 9.61 -15.40 -9.45
N ARG A 10 10.03 -14.56 -8.50
CA ARG A 10 10.85 -14.92 -7.33
C ARG A 10 10.03 -14.99 -6.04
N GLY A 11 8.70 -14.98 -6.13
CA GLY A 11 7.81 -15.06 -4.97
C GLY A 11 7.67 -13.75 -4.19
N VAL A 12 7.94 -12.60 -4.82
CA VAL A 12 7.82 -11.29 -4.17
C VAL A 12 6.50 -10.63 -4.57
N ILE A 13 5.74 -10.16 -3.58
CA ILE A 13 4.63 -9.23 -3.79
C ILE A 13 5.25 -7.86 -4.07
N ALA A 14 4.96 -7.28 -5.24
CA ALA A 14 5.48 -5.99 -5.68
C ALA A 14 4.33 -5.15 -6.26
N GLU A 15 3.47 -4.69 -5.36
CA GLU A 15 2.19 -4.06 -5.69
C GLU A 15 2.17 -2.58 -5.31
N THR A 16 1.21 -1.86 -5.88
CA THR A 16 1.05 -0.42 -5.65
C THR A 16 -0.42 -0.08 -5.49
N PHE A 17 -0.69 0.94 -4.70
CA PHE A 17 -2.02 1.55 -4.58
C PHE A 17 -1.87 3.04 -4.29
N GLU A 18 -2.98 3.74 -4.33
CA GLU A 18 -3.09 5.18 -4.42
C GLU A 18 -4.36 5.66 -3.71
N THR A 19 -4.38 6.93 -3.36
CA THR A 19 -5.53 7.62 -2.75
C THR A 19 -5.32 9.13 -2.88
N ALA A 20 -6.29 9.92 -2.44
CA ALA A 20 -6.21 11.35 -2.25
C ALA A 20 -6.78 11.75 -0.89
N CYS A 21 -6.29 12.84 -0.33
CA CYS A 21 -6.81 13.45 0.91
C CYS A 21 -6.49 14.93 0.93
N THR A 22 -7.09 15.69 1.84
CA THR A 22 -6.71 17.09 2.08
C THR A 22 -5.42 17.19 2.90
N TRP A 23 -4.74 18.33 2.85
CA TRP A 23 -3.47 18.54 3.56
C TRP A 23 -3.58 18.33 5.08
N ASP A 24 -4.69 18.76 5.69
CA ASP A 24 -4.95 18.58 7.12
C ASP A 24 -5.21 17.12 7.52
N GLY A 25 -5.67 16.29 6.56
CA GLY A 25 -5.88 14.86 6.77
C GLY A 25 -4.64 13.98 6.50
N PHE A 26 -3.62 14.51 5.81
CA PHE A 26 -2.54 13.68 5.28
C PHE A 26 -1.75 12.94 6.37
N ASP A 27 -1.35 13.61 7.46
CA ASP A 27 -0.52 12.97 8.49
C ASP A 27 -1.25 11.80 9.17
N THR A 28 -2.55 11.96 9.44
CA THR A 28 -3.41 10.91 10.01
C THR A 28 -3.54 9.74 9.04
N LEU A 29 -3.88 10.03 7.77
CA LEU A 29 -4.01 9.01 6.74
C LEU A 29 -2.69 8.25 6.53
N HIS A 30 -1.57 8.97 6.44
CA HIS A 30 -0.27 8.37 6.19
C HIS A 30 0.17 7.45 7.33
N ALA A 31 -0.03 7.88 8.58
CA ALA A 31 0.26 7.06 9.74
C ALA A 31 -0.60 5.78 9.75
N ALA A 32 -1.92 5.91 9.57
CA ALA A 32 -2.85 4.77 9.60
C ALA A 32 -2.58 3.77 8.47
N VAL A 33 -2.39 4.23 7.24
CA VAL A 33 -2.11 3.37 6.08
C VAL A 33 -0.75 2.69 6.21
N THR A 34 0.28 3.41 6.68
CA THR A 34 1.61 2.84 6.88
C THR A 34 1.62 1.78 7.98
N ASP A 35 0.92 2.02 9.09
CA ASP A 35 0.80 1.05 10.18
C ASP A 35 0.00 -0.20 9.75
N ALA A 36 -1.13 0.00 9.09
CA ALA A 36 -1.93 -1.10 8.54
C ALA A 36 -1.14 -1.94 7.53
N ALA A 37 -0.40 -1.30 6.62
CA ALA A 37 0.45 -1.97 5.66
C ALA A 37 1.55 -2.78 6.35
N ARG A 38 2.29 -2.19 7.29
CA ARG A 38 3.37 -2.89 8.02
C ARG A 38 2.83 -4.07 8.82
N THR A 39 1.71 -3.89 9.50
CA THR A 39 1.05 -4.95 10.27
C THR A 39 0.58 -6.09 9.37
N ALA A 40 -0.06 -5.78 8.24
CA ALA A 40 -0.52 -6.78 7.29
C ALA A 40 0.65 -7.54 6.65
N ILE A 41 1.70 -6.82 6.19
CA ILE A 41 2.93 -7.42 5.68
C ILE A 41 3.53 -8.40 6.71
N TRP A 42 3.67 -7.97 7.96
CA TRP A 42 4.25 -8.83 9.00
C TRP A 42 3.41 -10.09 9.24
N LYS A 43 2.08 -9.96 9.33
CA LYS A 43 1.18 -11.11 9.54
C LYS A 43 1.18 -12.09 8.36
N VAL A 44 1.12 -11.57 7.14
CA VAL A 44 0.88 -12.35 5.91
C VAL A 44 2.18 -12.89 5.30
N CYS A 45 3.25 -12.09 5.38
CA CYS A 45 4.53 -12.32 4.69
C CYS A 45 5.74 -12.39 5.64
N GLY A 46 5.60 -12.02 6.91
CA GLY A 46 6.69 -11.98 7.90
C GLY A 46 7.62 -10.77 7.77
N THR A 47 8.00 -10.40 6.54
CA THR A 47 8.87 -9.25 6.28
C THR A 47 8.54 -8.55 4.96
N GLY A 48 8.80 -7.25 4.91
CA GLY A 48 8.61 -6.43 3.73
C GLY A 48 8.76 -4.94 4.02
N VAL A 49 8.52 -4.14 3.00
CA VAL A 49 8.68 -2.69 3.00
C VAL A 49 7.43 -2.05 2.41
N VAL A 50 6.99 -0.98 3.04
CA VAL A 50 6.03 -0.02 2.48
C VAL A 50 6.78 1.28 2.15
N THR A 51 6.55 1.82 0.96
CA THR A 51 7.05 3.13 0.54
C THR A 51 5.86 4.04 0.23
N CYS A 52 6.07 5.35 0.31
CA CYS A 52 5.08 6.35 -0.07
C CYS A 52 5.78 7.48 -0.84
N ARG A 53 5.16 7.94 -1.91
CA ARG A 53 5.55 9.15 -2.65
C ARG A 53 4.30 9.91 -3.05
N PHE A 54 4.41 11.22 -3.27
CA PHE A 54 3.36 11.98 -3.92
C PHE A 54 3.56 11.94 -5.42
N THR A 55 2.49 11.60 -6.14
CA THR A 55 2.50 11.64 -7.62
C THR A 55 1.98 12.96 -8.15
N HIS A 56 1.04 13.56 -7.42
CA HIS A 56 0.45 14.87 -7.68
C HIS A 56 0.27 15.60 -6.35
N VAL A 57 0.23 16.92 -6.43
CA VAL A 57 -0.10 17.82 -5.33
C VAL A 57 -1.06 18.89 -5.86
N TYR A 58 -2.07 19.20 -5.07
CA TYR A 58 -3.11 20.19 -5.35
C TYR A 58 -3.10 21.25 -4.23
N PRO A 59 -3.75 22.42 -4.45
CA PRO A 59 -3.86 23.43 -3.40
C PRO A 59 -4.48 22.90 -2.10
N ASP A 60 -5.40 21.95 -2.20
CA ASP A 60 -6.15 21.36 -1.10
C ASP A 60 -5.56 20.05 -0.56
N GLY A 61 -4.71 19.33 -1.31
CA GLY A 61 -4.08 18.12 -0.78
C GLY A 61 -3.18 17.32 -1.73
N PRO A 62 -2.53 16.25 -1.24
CA PRO A 62 -1.67 15.38 -2.04
C PRO A 62 -2.43 14.18 -2.63
N ALA A 63 -1.77 13.54 -3.61
CA ALA A 63 -2.09 12.21 -4.12
C ALA A 63 -1.01 11.19 -3.71
N PRO A 64 -1.11 10.58 -2.50
CA PRO A 64 -0.19 9.54 -2.06
C PRO A 64 -0.26 8.29 -2.94
N TYR A 65 0.91 7.76 -3.27
CA TYR A 65 1.09 6.54 -4.02
C TYR A 65 2.02 5.61 -3.23
N TYR A 66 1.46 4.51 -2.75
CA TYR A 66 2.13 3.54 -1.90
C TYR A 66 2.66 2.36 -2.72
N GLY A 67 3.85 1.89 -2.35
CA GLY A 67 4.43 0.65 -2.86
C GLY A 67 4.57 -0.38 -1.75
N ILE A 68 4.22 -1.64 -2.03
CA ILE A 68 4.35 -2.78 -1.12
C ILE A 68 5.31 -3.78 -1.75
N TYR A 69 6.37 -4.11 -1.01
CA TYR A 69 7.39 -5.07 -1.41
C TYR A 69 7.59 -6.09 -0.29
N ALA A 70 7.13 -7.32 -0.48
CA ALA A 70 7.16 -8.35 0.58
C ALA A 70 7.52 -9.73 0.03
N GLY A 71 8.22 -10.53 0.85
CA GLY A 71 8.49 -11.92 0.53
C GLY A 71 7.21 -12.75 0.67
N GLY A 72 6.59 -13.12 -0.44
CA GLY A 72 5.39 -13.95 -0.47
C GLY A 72 5.71 -15.45 -0.52
N ARG A 73 4.66 -16.26 -0.41
CA ARG A 73 4.72 -17.70 -0.67
C ARG A 73 4.37 -17.96 -2.12
N TRP A 74 5.15 -18.82 -2.74
CA TRP A 74 4.88 -19.26 -4.11
C TRP A 74 3.51 -19.94 -4.19
N GLY A 75 2.73 -19.60 -5.21
CA GLY A 75 1.38 -20.14 -5.42
C GLY A 75 0.28 -19.53 -4.54
N SER A 76 0.58 -18.51 -3.72
CA SER A 76 -0.43 -17.82 -2.89
C SER A 76 -0.27 -16.29 -2.89
N LEU A 77 0.47 -15.73 -3.85
CA LEU A 77 0.80 -14.29 -3.88
C LEU A 77 -0.45 -13.41 -4.03
N ASP A 78 -1.44 -13.89 -4.79
CA ASP A 78 -2.74 -13.29 -5.00
C ASP A 78 -3.53 -13.20 -3.69
N ALA A 79 -3.72 -14.32 -3.00
CA ALA A 79 -4.43 -14.35 -1.73
C ALA A 79 -3.73 -13.50 -0.65
N GLN A 80 -2.39 -13.55 -0.60
CA GLN A 80 -1.61 -12.71 0.31
C GLN A 80 -1.75 -11.22 -0.01
N TRP A 81 -1.80 -10.87 -1.31
CA TRP A 81 -2.05 -9.50 -1.70
C TRP A 81 -3.46 -9.05 -1.37
N ASP A 82 -4.48 -9.88 -1.56
CA ASP A 82 -5.87 -9.56 -1.23
C ASP A 82 -6.03 -9.23 0.25
N GLU A 83 -5.40 -10.00 1.14
CA GLU A 83 -5.39 -9.72 2.58
C GLU A 83 -4.74 -8.37 2.91
N ILE A 84 -3.58 -8.07 2.31
CA ILE A 84 -2.88 -6.79 2.51
C ILE A 84 -3.72 -5.63 1.94
N LYS A 85 -4.29 -5.79 0.74
CA LYS A 85 -5.09 -4.78 0.05
C LYS A 85 -6.36 -4.47 0.83
N ALA A 86 -7.02 -5.48 1.41
CA ALA A 86 -8.16 -5.27 2.29
C ALA A 86 -7.79 -4.42 3.51
N ALA A 87 -6.69 -4.77 4.20
CA ALA A 87 -6.24 -4.03 5.39
C ALA A 87 -5.91 -2.56 5.09
N VAL A 88 -5.17 -2.29 4.00
CA VAL A 88 -4.84 -0.90 3.65
C VAL A 88 -6.04 -0.11 3.12
N SER A 89 -6.99 -0.77 2.43
CA SER A 89 -8.19 -0.09 1.91
C SER A 89 -9.16 0.29 3.02
N GLU A 90 -9.26 -0.54 4.07
CA GLU A 90 -9.98 -0.20 5.30
C GLU A 90 -9.34 1.00 6.00
N ALA A 91 -8.00 1.00 6.16
CA ALA A 91 -7.28 2.11 6.78
C ALA A 91 -7.43 3.43 6.00
N ILE A 92 -7.41 3.38 4.66
CA ILE A 92 -7.70 4.53 3.79
C ILE A 92 -9.11 5.07 4.08
N SER A 93 -10.11 4.20 4.02
CA SER A 93 -11.53 4.58 4.18
C SER A 93 -11.80 5.15 5.58
N ALA A 94 -11.27 4.54 6.63
CA ALA A 94 -11.42 4.98 8.01
C ALA A 94 -10.71 6.32 8.30
N SER A 95 -9.69 6.67 7.51
CA SER A 95 -8.91 7.91 7.65
C SER A 95 -9.32 9.01 6.67
N GLY A 96 -10.44 8.84 5.95
CA GLY A 96 -10.99 9.86 5.05
C GLY A 96 -10.28 9.98 3.70
N GLY A 97 -9.48 8.99 3.31
CA GLY A 97 -8.90 8.94 1.96
C GLY A 97 -9.90 8.47 0.91
N THR A 98 -9.74 8.91 -0.32
CA THR A 98 -10.54 8.43 -1.45
C THR A 98 -10.18 6.99 -1.84
N SER A 99 -11.11 6.25 -2.43
CA SER A 99 -10.87 4.85 -2.86
C SER A 99 -9.85 4.74 -4.01
N THR A 100 -9.69 5.81 -4.78
CA THR A 100 -8.70 6.02 -5.84
C THR A 100 -8.42 7.52 -5.94
N HIS A 101 -7.25 7.90 -6.45
CA HIS A 101 -6.89 9.31 -6.68
C HIS A 101 -7.68 9.91 -7.84
#